data_AF-A0A4Q5NNZ5-F1
#
_entry.id   AF-A0A4Q5NNZ5-F1
#
_cell.length_a   1.000
_cell.length_b   1.000
_cell.length_c   1.000
_cell.angle_alpha   90.00
_cell.angle_beta   90.00
_cell.angle_gamma   90.00
#
_symmetry.space_group_name_H-M   'P 1'
#
loop_
_entity.id
_entity.type
_entity.pdbx_description
1 polymer ?
#
loop_
_entity_poly.entity_id
_entity_poly.type
_entity_poly.pdbx_seq_one_letter_code
_entity_poly.pdbx_strand_id
1 'polypeptide(L)'
;MKPLWELISGEFAGWRSENDMFYDPQGFNVGYFKEGRVYLLKGTCLGQLYDEDRIGRRANVIYKPGRSYYPAAAKSTQPLMNQTGNAIQGWEDPRA
;
A
#
# COMPACT_ATOMS: atom_id res chain seq x y z
N MET A 1 15.49 3.68 1.12
CA MET A 1 14.22 2.90 1.05
C MET A 1 13.54 2.97 2.41
N LYS A 2 12.25 3.33 2.41
CA LYS A 2 11.42 3.73 3.55
C LYS A 2 10.56 2.53 4.04
N PRO A 3 9.77 2.64 5.13
CA PRO A 3 9.27 1.49 5.91
C PRO A 3 8.48 0.45 5.10
N LEU A 4 8.50 -0.78 5.62
CA LEU A 4 7.60 -1.86 5.27
C LEU A 4 6.15 -1.38 5.48
N TRP A 5 5.25 -1.63 4.54
CA TRP A 5 3.84 -1.36 4.75
C TRP A 5 3.06 -2.66 4.90
N GLU A 6 2.22 -2.70 5.92
CA GLU A 6 1.31 -3.78 6.21
C GLU A 6 -0.13 -3.35 5.92
N LEU A 7 -0.97 -4.32 5.59
CA LEU A 7 -2.42 -4.16 5.60
C LEU A 7 -2.88 -4.11 7.06
N ILE A 8 -4.11 -3.64 7.30
CA ILE A 8 -4.66 -3.63 8.66
C ILE A 8 -4.78 -5.04 9.26
N SER A 9 -4.83 -6.08 8.43
CA SER A 9 -4.71 -7.49 8.87
C SER A 9 -3.33 -7.88 9.39
N GLY A 10 -2.31 -7.04 9.16
CA GLY A 10 -0.90 -7.36 9.37
C GLY A 10 -0.28 -8.17 8.22
N GLU A 11 -0.96 -8.31 7.08
CA GLU A 11 -0.36 -8.88 5.87
C GLU A 11 0.59 -7.88 5.22
N PHE A 12 1.77 -8.35 4.79
CA PHE A 12 2.69 -7.53 4.02
C PHE A 12 2.05 -7.00 2.71
N ALA A 13 1.99 -5.68 2.61
CA ALA A 13 1.40 -5.00 1.45
C ALA A 13 2.45 -4.68 0.38
N GLY A 14 3.61 -4.17 0.79
CA GLY A 14 4.67 -3.69 -0.11
C GLY A 14 5.57 -2.63 0.54
N TRP A 15 6.46 -2.02 -0.25
CA TRP A 15 7.34 -0.94 0.18
C TRP A 15 6.95 0.41 -0.38
N ARG A 16 7.13 1.45 0.43
CA ARG A 16 7.12 2.83 -0.04
C ARG A 16 8.55 3.32 -0.28
N SER A 17 8.81 3.76 -1.49
CA SER A 17 10.06 4.46 -1.81
C SER A 17 10.01 5.94 -1.41
N GLU A 18 11.16 6.61 -1.44
CA GLU A 18 11.28 8.05 -1.16
C GLU A 18 10.51 8.94 -2.15
N ASN A 19 10.26 8.45 -3.37
CA ASN A 19 9.48 9.14 -4.40
C ASN A 19 7.99 8.75 -4.37
N ASP A 20 7.50 8.25 -3.24
CA ASP A 20 6.11 7.83 -3.07
C ASP A 20 5.65 6.75 -4.05
N MET A 21 6.57 5.95 -4.60
CA MET A 21 6.22 4.76 -5.38
C MET A 21 6.04 3.55 -4.47
N PHE A 22 5.06 2.70 -4.79
CA PHE A 22 4.73 1.47 -4.08
C PHE A 22 5.30 0.26 -4.82
N TYR A 23 6.01 -0.61 -4.10
CA TYR A 23 6.74 -1.76 -4.64
C TYR A 23 6.28 -3.06 -3.99
N ASP A 24 6.20 -4.13 -4.77
CA ASP A 24 5.87 -5.47 -4.30
C ASP A 24 7.10 -6.20 -3.69
N PRO A 25 6.94 -7.38 -3.05
CA PRO A 25 8.02 -8.23 -2.52
C PRO A 25 9.25 -8.43 -3.41
N GLN A 26 9.04 -8.43 -4.72
CA GLN A 26 10.07 -8.71 -5.72
C GLN A 26 10.78 -7.44 -6.19
N GLY A 27 10.36 -6.28 -5.71
CA GLY A 27 10.94 -4.99 -6.06
C GLY A 27 10.32 -4.38 -7.31
N PHE A 28 9.19 -4.89 -7.81
CA PHE A 28 8.48 -4.29 -8.94
C PHE A 28 7.60 -3.15 -8.45
N ASN A 29 7.61 -2.04 -9.19
CA ASN A 29 6.68 -0.97 -8.93
C ASN A 29 5.26 -1.43 -9.30
N VAL A 30 4.37 -1.46 -8.31
CA VAL A 30 2.98 -1.89 -8.47
C VAL A 30 1.97 -0.78 -8.17
N GLY A 31 2.45 0.39 -7.73
CA GLY A 31 1.59 1.51 -7.43
C GLY A 31 2.33 2.79 -7.01
N TYR A 32 1.58 3.73 -6.46
CA TYR A 32 2.07 4.99 -5.94
C TYR A 32 1.19 5.51 -4.80
N PHE A 33 1.77 6.36 -3.96
CA PHE A 33 1.10 7.07 -2.89
C PHE A 33 0.73 8.47 -3.36
N LYS A 34 -0.49 8.91 -3.07
CA LYS A 34 -0.94 10.26 -3.34
C LYS A 34 -2.01 10.66 -2.34
N GLU A 35 -1.88 11.84 -1.73
CA GLU A 35 -2.89 12.40 -0.80
C GLU A 35 -3.25 11.43 0.34
N GLY A 36 -2.25 10.74 0.90
CA GLY A 36 -2.46 9.76 1.97
C GLY A 36 -3.20 8.49 1.54
N ARG A 37 -3.24 8.19 0.24
CA ARG A 37 -3.83 6.98 -0.34
C ARG A 37 -2.83 6.22 -1.20
N VAL A 38 -3.05 4.92 -1.32
CA VAL A 38 -2.25 4.04 -2.17
C VAL A 38 -3.07 3.66 -3.40
N TYR A 39 -2.47 3.84 -4.56
CA TYR A 39 -3.06 3.53 -5.86
C TYR A 39 -2.21 2.49 -6.58
N LEU A 40 -2.85 1.50 -7.19
CA LEU A 40 -2.20 0.62 -8.15
C LEU A 40 -1.92 1.38 -9.45
N LEU A 41 -0.99 0.88 -10.27
CA LEU A 41 -0.62 1.51 -11.54
C LEU A 41 -1.79 1.73 -12.51
N LYS A 42 -2.86 0.95 -12.39
CA LYS A 42 -4.10 1.11 -13.17
C LYS A 42 -5.02 2.22 -12.64
N GLY A 43 -4.61 2.96 -11.62
CA GLY A 43 -5.42 3.97 -10.94
C GLY A 43 -6.39 3.42 -9.89
N THR A 44 -6.48 2.10 -9.70
CA THR A 44 -7.30 1.52 -8.63
C THR A 44 -6.76 1.91 -7.25
N CYS A 45 -7.59 2.53 -6.41
CA CYS A 45 -7.19 2.83 -5.04
C CYS A 45 -7.16 1.53 -4.23
N LEU A 46 -5.97 1.16 -3.74
CA LEU A 46 -5.82 0.04 -2.81
C LEU A 46 -6.42 0.44 -1.45
N GLY A 47 -6.04 1.60 -0.90
CA GLY A 47 -6.56 2.05 0.38
C GLY A 47 -6.02 3.41 0.81
N GLN A 48 -6.20 3.73 2.08
CA GLN A 48 -5.71 4.93 2.74
C GLN A 48 -4.64 4.55 3.78
N LEU A 49 -3.69 5.44 4.02
CA LEU A 49 -2.78 5.32 5.15
C LEU A 49 -3.60 5.43 6.44
N TYR A 50 -3.52 4.41 7.27
CA TYR A 50 -4.04 4.40 8.63
C TYR A 50 -3.02 4.99 9.61
N ASP A 51 -1.76 4.57 9.46
CA ASP A 51 -0.60 5.01 10.26
C ASP A 51 0.65 5.19 9.37
N GLU A 52 1.82 5.44 9.94
CA GLU A 52 3.11 5.62 9.25
C GLU A 52 3.57 4.39 8.43
N ASP A 53 3.02 3.21 8.71
CA ASP A 53 3.38 1.92 8.12
C ASP A 53 2.17 1.01 7.80
N ARG A 54 0.92 1.49 7.92
CA ARG A 54 -0.29 0.67 7.72
C ARG A 54 -1.28 1.20 6.69
N ILE A 55 -1.75 0.34 5.79
CA ILE A 55 -2.76 0.64 4.76
C ILE A 55 -4.09 -0.06 5.10
N GLY A 56 -5.19 0.68 5.01
CA GLY A 56 -6.52 0.13 5.16
C GLY A 56 -7.58 0.78 4.29
N ARG A 57 -8.77 0.19 4.21
CA ARG A 57 -9.97 0.83 3.67
C ARG A 57 -10.92 1.20 4.78
N ARG A 58 -11.54 2.37 4.71
CA ARG A 58 -12.67 2.73 5.58
C ARG A 58 -13.95 2.18 4.96
N ALA A 59 -14.73 1.43 5.74
CA ALA A 59 -15.95 0.76 5.27
C ALA A 59 -17.00 1.71 4.67
N ASN A 60 -16.97 3.01 5.03
CA ASN A 60 -17.95 4.01 4.60
C ASN A 60 -17.37 5.11 3.69
N VAL A 61 -16.26 4.84 2.99
CA VAL A 61 -15.62 5.83 2.10
C VAL A 61 -15.58 5.31 0.67
N ILE A 62 -16.07 6.15 -0.26
CA ILE A 62 -15.92 5.88 -1.70
C ILE A 62 -14.52 6.32 -2.14
N TYR A 63 -13.70 5.35 -2.52
CA TYR A 63 -12.37 5.60 -3.06
C TYR A 63 -12.43 5.90 -4.56
N LYS A 64 -12.21 7.17 -4.92
CA LYS A 64 -12.13 7.57 -6.33
C LYS A 64 -10.86 7.00 -6.98
N PRO A 65 -10.91 6.56 -8.25
CA PRO A 65 -9.73 6.12 -8.98
C PRO A 65 -8.74 7.27 -9.17
N GLY A 66 -7.46 6.93 -9.12
CA GLY A 66 -6.33 7.79 -9.46
C GLY A 66 -6.00 7.74 -10.95
N ARG A 67 -4.91 8.40 -11.34
CA ARG A 67 -4.38 8.33 -12.71
C ARG A 67 -3.62 7.02 -12.92
N SER A 68 -3.63 6.52 -14.15
CA SER A 68 -2.77 5.39 -14.52
C SER A 68 -1.32 5.84 -14.70
N TYR A 69 -0.38 4.98 -14.32
CA TYR A 69 1.06 5.20 -14.47
C TYR A 69 1.72 3.99 -15.13
N TYR A 70 2.82 4.23 -15.84
CA TYR A 70 3.67 3.16 -16.35
C TYR A 70 4.54 2.58 -15.22
N PRO A 71 4.80 1.26 -15.22
CA PRO A 71 5.67 0.63 -14.22
C PRO A 71 7.08 1.22 -14.27
N ALA A 72 7.62 1.62 -13.13
CA ALA A 72 9.03 1.94 -12.99
C ALA A 72 9.90 0.66 -12.96
N ALA A 73 11.19 0.80 -13.28
CA ALA A 73 12.16 -0.30 -13.20
C ALA A 73 12.20 -0.91 -11.79
N ALA A 74 12.48 -2.23 -11.73
CA ALA A 74 12.57 -2.96 -10.48
C ALA A 74 13.69 -2.40 -9.60
N LYS A 75 13.44 -2.29 -8.29
CA LYS A 75 14.44 -1.90 -7.29
C LYS A 75 14.57 -3.02 -6.26
N SER A 76 15.79 -3.39 -5.90
CA SER A 76 16.02 -4.43 -4.89
C SER A 76 15.42 -4.01 -3.55
N THR A 77 14.46 -4.79 -3.08
CA THR A 77 13.78 -4.65 -1.79
C THR A 77 13.99 -5.93 -0.99
N GLN A 78 14.43 -5.83 0.26
CA GLN A 78 14.53 -7.01 1.14
C GLN A 78 13.22 -7.16 1.93
N PRO A 79 12.52 -8.32 1.85
CA PRO A 79 11.37 -8.65 2.71
C PRO A 79 11.77 -8.52 4.18
N LEU A 80 11.11 -7.62 4.90
CA LEU A 80 11.11 -7.66 6.36
C LEU A 80 10.05 -8.67 6.81
N MET A 81 10.30 -9.31 7.94
CA MET A 81 9.48 -10.36 8.51
C MET A 81 8.07 -9.81 8.85
N ASN A 82 7.04 -10.55 8.46
CA ASN A 82 5.62 -10.21 8.68
C ASN A 82 5.34 -10.11 10.19
N GLN A 83 4.80 -8.99 10.68
CA GLN A 83 4.44 -8.81 12.10
C GLN A 83 2.92 -8.65 12.24
N THR A 84 2.19 -9.77 12.27
CA THR A 84 0.72 -9.75 12.31
C THR A 84 0.11 -9.16 13.59
N GLY A 85 -1.00 -8.40 13.48
CA GLY A 85 -1.77 -7.98 14.66
C GLY A 85 -3.01 -7.09 14.44
N ASN A 86 -4.17 -7.68 14.76
CA ASN A 86 -5.48 -7.12 15.12
C ASN A 86 -6.32 -6.37 14.07
N ALA A 87 -7.55 -6.89 13.86
CA ALA A 87 -8.63 -6.19 13.17
C ALA A 87 -9.02 -4.89 13.90
N ILE A 88 -9.10 -3.78 13.17
CA ILE A 88 -9.40 -2.45 13.71
C ILE A 88 -10.82 -2.05 13.30
N GLN A 89 -11.65 -1.63 14.27
CA GLN A 89 -13.05 -1.30 14.05
C GLN A 89 -13.21 -0.12 13.06
N GLY A 90 -14.04 -0.31 12.01
CA GLY A 90 -14.28 0.71 10.98
C GLY A 90 -13.26 0.73 9.83
N TRP A 91 -12.27 -0.16 9.87
CA TRP A 91 -11.30 -0.34 8.80
C TRP A 91 -11.22 -1.79 8.33
N GLU A 92 -11.08 -1.97 7.03
CA GLU A 92 -11.08 -3.23 6.31
C GLU A 92 -9.75 -3.44 5.58
N ASP A 93 -9.41 -4.69 5.38
CA ASP A 93 -8.29 -5.07 4.54
C ASP A 93 -8.60 -4.68 3.08
N PRO A 94 -7.71 -3.95 2.39
CA PRO A 94 -7.91 -3.58 0.99
C PRO A 94 -7.87 -4.75 0.00
N ARG A 95 -7.50 -5.97 0.41
CA ARG A 95 -7.45 -7.19 -0.40
C ARG A 95 -8.54 -8.24 -0.07
N ALA A 96 -9.45 -7.95 0.86
CA ALA A 96 -10.59 -8.83 1.18
C ALA A 96 -11.54 -9.01 -0.03
#